data_AF-A0A7V1K391-F1
#
_entry.id   AF-A0A7V1K391-F1
#
_cell.length_a   1.000
_cell.length_b   1.000
_cell.length_c   1.000
_cell.angle_alpha   90.00
_cell.angle_beta   90.00
_cell.angle_gamma   90.00
#
_symmetry.space_group_name_H-M   'P 1'
#
loop_
_entity.id
_entity.type
_entity.pdbx_description
1 polymer ?
#
loop_
_entity_poly.entity_id
_entity_poly.type
_entity_poly.pdbx_seq_one_letter_code
_entity_poly.pdbx_strand_id
1 'polypeptide(L)'
;MKKLNIMLAAGFGLLLFMGCTSNQPSFDPSNKEIKTVDGKHYMVPVGASASNYAVDSKVIKRFQEFGVSDCQDGDITWEDYKTADAVNAVMRNGKKSEGIAIYQKAASEGEIGCASPLSDEEYKSYLKK
;
A
#
# COMPACT_ATOMS: atom_id res chain seq x y z
N MET A 1 -68.19 12.28 18.17
CA MET A 1 -67.10 13.00 17.48
C MET A 1 -65.89 13.13 18.42
N LYS A 2 -64.79 12.43 18.14
CA LYS A 2 -63.40 12.95 18.13
C LYS A 2 -62.39 11.79 17.99
N LYS A 3 -61.94 11.63 16.74
CA LYS A 3 -60.59 11.27 16.24
C LYS A 3 -59.88 10.03 16.80
N LEU A 4 -60.00 8.94 16.05
CA LEU A 4 -59.04 7.85 15.98
C LEU A 4 -57.82 8.35 15.17
N ASN A 5 -56.64 8.44 15.79
CA ASN A 5 -55.40 8.78 15.08
C ASN A 5 -54.82 7.52 14.44
N ILE A 6 -55.04 7.36 13.14
CA ILE A 6 -54.29 6.43 12.28
C ILE A 6 -53.22 7.26 11.56
N MET A 7 -51.96 7.04 11.93
CA MET A 7 -50.71 7.45 11.28
C MET A 7 -49.64 6.52 11.86
N LEU A 8 -48.68 5.89 11.19
CA LEU A 8 -48.11 5.84 9.84
C LEU A 8 -47.31 4.51 9.87
N ALA A 9 -47.57 3.51 9.03
CA ALA A 9 -46.87 3.21 7.78
C ALA A 9 -45.32 3.14 7.84
N ALA A 10 -44.80 2.13 7.13
CA ALA A 10 -43.39 1.80 6.79
C ALA A 10 -42.59 1.12 7.91
N GLY A 11 -42.11 -0.12 7.80
CA GLY A 11 -41.75 -0.88 6.60
C GLY A 11 -40.25 -0.78 6.34
N PHE A 12 -39.60 -1.95 6.21
CA PHE A 12 -38.24 -2.15 5.69
C PHE A 12 -37.09 -1.47 6.47
N GLY A 13 -36.04 -2.17 6.90
CA GLY A 13 -35.65 -3.53 6.59
C GLY A 13 -34.49 -3.94 7.49
N LEU A 14 -34.34 -5.26 7.64
CA LEU A 14 -33.08 -5.85 8.05
C LEU A 14 -32.00 -5.31 7.11
N LEU A 15 -31.17 -4.41 7.60
CA LEU A 15 -29.85 -4.21 7.03
C LEU A 15 -29.07 -5.48 7.35
N LEU A 16 -29.22 -6.45 6.45
CA LEU A 16 -28.25 -7.49 6.22
C LEU A 16 -26.91 -6.76 6.07
N PHE A 17 -26.08 -6.85 7.11
CA PHE A 17 -24.64 -6.76 6.94
C PHE A 17 -24.25 -7.95 6.06
N MET A 18 -24.51 -7.83 4.75
CA MET A 18 -23.74 -8.51 3.73
C MET A 18 -22.33 -7.98 3.92
N GLY A 19 -21.57 -8.65 4.79
CA GLY A 19 -20.13 -8.57 4.78
C GLY A 19 -19.73 -8.94 3.36
N CYS A 20 -19.35 -7.94 2.57
CA CYS A 20 -18.62 -8.17 1.35
C CYS A 20 -17.37 -8.95 1.79
N THR A 21 -17.40 -10.27 1.69
CA THR A 21 -16.20 -11.09 1.75
C THR A 21 -15.39 -10.63 0.55
N SER A 22 -14.49 -9.68 0.80
CA SER A 22 -13.49 -9.30 -0.19
C SER A 22 -12.62 -10.53 -0.39
N ASN A 23 -12.95 -11.34 -1.39
CA ASN A 23 -12.09 -12.43 -1.88
C ASN A 23 -10.86 -11.88 -2.61
N GLN A 24 -10.50 -10.62 -2.37
CA GLN A 24 -9.28 -10.04 -2.92
C GLN A 24 -8.11 -10.68 -2.17
N PRO A 25 -7.19 -11.36 -2.88
CA PRO A 25 -6.06 -12.02 -2.23
C PRO A 25 -5.33 -11.01 -1.35
N SER A 26 -5.01 -11.42 -0.12
CA SER A 26 -4.21 -10.62 0.79
C SER A 26 -2.86 -10.31 0.13
N PHE A 27 -2.40 -9.07 0.26
CA PHE A 27 -1.05 -8.71 -0.17
C PHE A 27 -0.03 -9.59 0.55
N ASP A 28 0.90 -10.17 -0.20
CA ASP A 28 1.97 -11.01 0.32
C ASP A 28 3.31 -10.37 -0.07
N PRO A 29 4.01 -9.72 0.88
CA PRO A 29 5.28 -9.08 0.58
C PRO A 29 6.39 -10.07 0.23
N SER A 30 6.21 -11.37 0.47
CA SER A 30 7.18 -12.42 0.14
C SER A 30 7.10 -12.91 -1.32
N ASN A 31 5.94 -12.73 -1.96
CA ASN A 31 5.77 -13.03 -3.37
C ASN A 31 6.32 -11.87 -4.20
N LYS A 32 7.47 -12.07 -4.86
CA LYS A 32 8.23 -11.00 -5.54
C LYS A 32 8.16 -11.13 -7.06
N GLU A 33 8.34 -10.01 -7.74
CA GLU A 33 8.58 -9.91 -9.18
C GLU A 33 9.78 -9.01 -9.47
N ILE A 34 10.32 -9.13 -10.70
CA ILE A 34 11.39 -8.25 -11.16
C ILE A 34 10.80 -6.98 -11.74
N LYS A 35 11.28 -5.84 -11.25
CA LYS A 35 11.05 -4.53 -11.85
C LYS A 35 12.37 -3.93 -12.33
N THR A 36 12.37 -3.39 -13.55
CA THR A 36 13.53 -2.73 -14.14
C THR A 36 13.34 -1.23 -14.07
N VAL A 37 14.30 -0.54 -13.44
CA VAL A 37 14.34 0.91 -13.30
C VAL A 37 15.74 1.37 -13.69
N ASP A 38 15.84 2.28 -14.65
CA ASP A 38 17.11 2.82 -15.16
C ASP A 38 18.16 1.75 -15.52
N GLY A 39 17.71 0.62 -16.08
CA GLY A 39 18.58 -0.50 -16.48
C GLY A 39 19.05 -1.39 -15.34
N LYS A 40 18.68 -1.11 -14.09
CA LYS A 40 18.91 -1.99 -12.93
C LYS A 40 17.66 -2.82 -12.62
N HIS A 41 17.86 -4.01 -12.09
CA HIS A 41 16.79 -4.95 -11.75
C HIS A 41 16.57 -4.99 -10.24
N TYR A 42 15.32 -5.04 -9.80
CA TYR A 42 14.94 -5.00 -8.40
C TYR A 42 13.88 -6.08 -8.13
N MET A 43 13.92 -6.71 -6.95
CA MET A 43 12.83 -7.56 -6.48
C MET A 43 11.86 -6.75 -5.63
N VAL A 44 10.63 -6.60 -6.10
CA VAL A 44 9.55 -5.92 -5.37
C VAL A 44 8.38 -6.89 -5.19
N PRO A 45 7.53 -6.72 -4.16
CA PRO A 45 6.32 -7.53 -4.04
C PRO A 45 5.43 -7.43 -5.28
N VAL A 46 4.83 -8.55 -5.66
CA VAL A 46 3.79 -8.58 -6.70
C VAL A 46 2.62 -7.72 -6.22
N GLY A 47 2.15 -6.83 -7.09
CA GLY A 47 1.05 -5.93 -6.75
C GLY A 47 1.47 -4.75 -5.86
N ALA A 48 2.77 -4.43 -5.81
CA ALA A 48 3.26 -3.18 -5.23
C ALA A 48 3.44 -2.09 -6.29
N SER A 49 3.12 -0.85 -5.91
CA SER A 49 3.57 0.35 -6.59
C SER A 49 5.01 0.63 -6.19
N ALA A 50 5.94 0.58 -7.14
CA ALA A 50 7.35 0.90 -6.89
C ALA A 50 7.79 2.18 -7.59
N SER A 51 8.70 2.93 -6.97
CA SER A 51 9.29 4.15 -7.55
C SER A 51 9.98 3.83 -8.87
N ASN A 52 9.99 4.82 -9.76
CA ASN A 52 10.65 4.77 -11.07
C ASN A 52 12.01 5.47 -11.06
N TYR A 53 12.58 5.70 -9.88
CA TYR A 53 13.89 6.29 -9.67
C TYR A 53 14.51 5.72 -8.39
N ALA A 54 15.83 5.71 -8.34
CA ALA A 54 16.58 5.34 -7.14
C ALA A 54 16.44 6.44 -6.07
N VAL A 55 16.27 6.03 -4.82
CA VAL A 55 16.06 6.93 -3.68
C VAL A 55 17.35 7.66 -3.31
N ASP A 56 17.19 8.90 -2.88
CA ASP A 56 18.25 9.72 -2.31
C ASP A 56 18.17 9.79 -0.78
N SER A 57 19.16 10.42 -0.15
CA SER A 57 19.21 10.62 1.31
C SER A 57 17.95 11.26 1.91
N LYS A 58 17.23 12.11 1.18
CA LYS A 58 16.02 12.78 1.65
C LYS A 58 14.84 11.82 1.70
N VAL A 59 14.69 10.98 0.68
CA VAL A 59 13.67 9.93 0.64
C VAL A 59 13.98 8.87 1.69
N ILE A 60 15.23 8.42 1.80
CA ILE A 60 15.68 7.46 2.81
C ILE A 60 15.33 7.96 4.22
N LYS A 61 15.71 9.19 4.56
CA LYS A 61 15.41 9.77 5.88
C LYS A 61 13.91 9.80 6.16
N ARG A 62 13.09 10.10 5.16
CA ARG A 62 11.62 10.11 5.31
C ARG A 62 11.06 8.72 5.57
N PHE A 63 11.54 7.70 4.85
CA PHE A 63 11.13 6.31 5.07
C PHE A 63 11.56 5.80 6.45
N GLN A 64 12.73 6.22 6.93
CA GLN A 64 13.18 5.96 8.30
C GLN A 64 12.28 6.63 9.34
N GLU A 65 11.82 7.87 9.10
CA GLU A 65 10.82 8.55 9.95
C GLU A 65 9.46 7.81 9.97
N PHE A 66 9.15 7.02 8.95
CA PHE A 66 7.95 6.17 8.90
C PHE A 66 8.14 4.81 9.59
N GLY A 67 9.38 4.41 9.88
CA GLY A 67 9.69 3.11 10.50
C GLY A 67 10.31 2.08 9.55
N VAL A 68 10.64 2.46 8.32
CA VAL A 68 11.37 1.61 7.36
C VAL A 68 12.87 1.90 7.48
N SER A 69 13.58 1.04 8.21
CA SER A 69 14.97 1.30 8.60
C SER A 69 16.03 0.81 7.60
N ASP A 70 15.68 -0.03 6.65
CA ASP A 70 16.59 -0.78 5.77
C ASP A 70 16.83 -0.13 4.40
N CYS A 71 16.26 1.04 4.14
CA CYS A 71 16.50 1.79 2.91
C CYS A 71 17.94 2.33 2.84
N GLN A 72 18.58 2.15 1.68
CA GLN A 72 19.92 2.64 1.38
C GLN A 72 19.99 3.39 0.03
N ASP A 73 21.11 4.09 -0.21
CA ASP A 73 21.34 4.80 -1.46
C ASP A 73 21.37 3.83 -2.65
N GLY A 74 20.63 4.16 -3.71
CA GLY A 74 20.51 3.31 -4.90
C GLY A 74 19.34 2.31 -4.87
N ASP A 75 18.64 2.18 -3.75
CA ASP A 75 17.38 1.41 -3.65
C ASP A 75 16.26 2.08 -4.44
N ILE A 76 15.18 1.34 -4.68
CA ILE A 76 13.86 1.90 -5.02
C ILE A 76 12.91 1.70 -3.83
N THR A 77 11.90 2.55 -3.69
CA THR A 77 10.82 2.30 -2.71
C THR A 77 9.70 1.52 -3.35
N TRP A 78 8.94 0.79 -2.54
CA TRP A 78 7.70 0.17 -2.93
C TRP A 78 6.65 0.29 -1.82
N GLU A 79 5.39 0.29 -2.21
CA GLU A 79 4.21 0.33 -1.34
C GLU A 79 3.10 -0.50 -1.97
N ASP A 80 2.31 -1.20 -1.18
CA ASP A 80 1.13 -1.89 -1.72
C ASP A 80 0.13 -0.88 -2.33
N TYR A 81 -0.67 -1.32 -3.30
CA TYR A 81 -1.60 -0.41 -4.00
C TYR A 81 -2.66 0.25 -3.10
N LYS A 82 -3.13 -0.43 -2.05
CA LYS A 82 -4.10 0.16 -1.10
C LYS A 82 -3.44 1.28 -0.31
N THR A 83 -2.20 1.09 0.14
CA THR A 83 -1.43 2.16 0.78
C THR A 83 -1.23 3.34 -0.18
N ALA A 84 -0.80 3.07 -1.42
CA ALA A 84 -0.64 4.10 -2.45
C ALA A 84 -1.94 4.90 -2.68
N ASP A 85 -3.08 4.21 -2.81
CA ASP A 85 -4.39 4.84 -3.02
C ASP A 85 -4.83 5.67 -1.81
N ALA A 86 -4.62 5.15 -0.59
CA ALA A 86 -4.96 5.85 0.65
C ALA A 86 -4.13 7.14 0.81
N VAL A 87 -2.82 7.07 0.57
CA VAL A 87 -1.93 8.25 0.60
C VAL A 87 -2.35 9.25 -0.47
N ASN A 88 -2.61 8.80 -1.71
CA ASN A 88 -3.05 9.68 -2.80
C ASN A 88 -4.37 10.39 -2.48
N ALA A 89 -5.32 9.71 -1.82
CA ALA A 89 -6.57 10.31 -1.38
C ALA A 89 -6.34 11.41 -0.34
N VAL A 90 -5.46 11.17 0.63
CA VAL A 90 -5.11 12.16 1.67
C VAL A 90 -4.29 13.32 1.10
N MET A 91 -3.36 13.08 0.18
CA MET A 91 -2.57 14.14 -0.44
C MET A 91 -3.41 15.11 -1.29
N ARG A 92 -4.58 14.66 -1.78
CA ARG A 92 -5.51 15.50 -2.54
C ARG A 92 -6.41 16.35 -1.65
N ASN A 93 -6.87 15.82 -0.51
CA ASN A 93 -7.98 16.41 0.25
C ASN A 93 -7.76 16.52 1.76
N GLY A 94 -6.70 15.94 2.30
CA GLY A 94 -6.47 15.77 3.74
C GLY A 94 -5.24 16.51 4.26
N LYS A 95 -4.90 16.24 5.53
CA LYS A 95 -3.74 16.85 6.18
C LYS A 95 -2.49 16.00 5.96
N LYS A 96 -1.33 16.65 5.83
CA LYS A 96 -0.03 15.97 5.75
C LYS A 96 0.20 14.96 6.89
N SER A 97 -0.25 15.27 8.11
CA SER A 97 -0.13 14.38 9.28
C SER A 97 -0.91 13.07 9.12
N GLU A 98 -2.04 13.09 8.41
CA GLU A 98 -2.83 11.88 8.13
C GLU A 98 -2.10 10.97 7.15
N GLY A 99 -1.44 11.55 6.13
CA GLY A 99 -0.61 10.79 5.20
C GLY A 99 0.59 10.14 5.89
N ILE A 100 1.21 10.85 6.83
CA ILE A 100 2.30 10.29 7.66
C ILE A 100 1.80 9.11 8.50
N ALA A 101 0.61 9.22 9.11
CA ALA A 101 0.04 8.14 9.92
C ALA A 101 -0.27 6.88 9.09
N ILE A 102 -0.72 7.05 7.83
CA ILE A 102 -0.91 5.94 6.89
C ILE A 102 0.44 5.25 6.63
N TYR A 103 1.48 6.01 6.30
CA TYR A 103 2.80 5.44 6.07
C TYR A 103 3.38 4.71 7.29
N GLN A 104 3.20 5.26 8.49
CA GLN A 104 3.67 4.61 9.72
C GLN A 104 2.94 3.30 9.99
N LYS A 105 1.62 3.25 9.75
CA LYS A 105 0.84 2.02 9.86
C LYS A 105 1.32 0.98 8.83
N ALA A 106 1.44 1.38 7.56
CA ALA A 106 1.87 0.48 6.49
C ALA A 106 3.31 -0.04 6.73
N ALA A 107 4.21 0.79 7.26
CA ALA A 107 5.55 0.36 7.67
C ALA A 107 5.49 -0.73 8.75
N SER A 108 4.64 -0.54 9.78
CA SER A 108 4.47 -1.52 10.86
C SER A 108 3.83 -2.85 10.40
N GLU A 109 3.10 -2.83 9.29
CA GLU A 109 2.42 -3.98 8.69
C GLU A 109 3.26 -4.65 7.58
N GLY A 110 4.42 -4.09 7.22
CA GLY A 110 5.25 -4.60 6.13
C GLY A 110 4.67 -4.35 4.74
N GLU A 111 3.81 -3.35 4.61
CA GLU A 111 3.09 -2.96 3.38
C GLU A 111 3.85 -1.91 2.55
N ILE A 112 4.94 -1.37 3.08
CA ILE A 112 5.89 -0.52 2.37
C ILE A 112 7.33 -0.96 2.67
N GLY A 113 8.25 -0.62 1.78
CA GLY A 113 9.67 -0.89 2.01
C GLY A 113 10.58 -0.34 0.92
N CYS A 114 11.83 -0.76 0.99
CA CYS A 114 12.83 -0.51 -0.05
C CYS A 114 13.27 -1.81 -0.71
N ALA A 115 13.84 -1.70 -1.90
CA ALA A 115 14.43 -2.81 -2.63
C ALA A 115 15.76 -2.37 -3.23
N SER A 116 16.82 -3.12 -2.93
CA SER A 116 18.13 -2.92 -3.51
C SER A 116 18.24 -3.51 -4.91
N PRO A 117 19.12 -2.96 -5.76
CA PRO A 117 19.36 -3.53 -7.08
C PRO A 117 19.98 -4.92 -6.94
N LEU A 118 19.47 -5.87 -7.73
CA LEU A 118 20.03 -7.20 -7.85
C LEU A 118 21.41 -7.15 -8.50
N SER A 119 22.29 -8.02 -8.03
CA SER A 119 23.45 -8.45 -8.79
C SER A 119 23.04 -9.27 -10.02
N ASP A 120 23.96 -9.36 -10.98
CA ASP A 120 23.79 -10.20 -12.17
C ASP A 120 23.52 -11.66 -11.80
N GLU A 121 24.19 -12.17 -10.77
CA GLU A 121 24.04 -13.53 -10.27
C GLU A 121 22.63 -13.76 -9.70
N GLU A 122 22.13 -12.84 -8.88
CA GLU A 122 20.78 -12.92 -8.31
C GLU A 122 19.72 -12.85 -9.40
N TYR A 123 19.87 -11.93 -10.36
CA TYR A 123 18.95 -11.81 -11.49
C TYR A 123 18.91 -13.07 -12.34
N LYS A 124 20.08 -13.62 -12.72
CA LYS A 124 20.17 -14.87 -13.49
C LYS A 124 19.62 -16.07 -12.71
N SER A 125 19.77 -16.09 -11.39
CA SER A 125 19.23 -17.14 -10.51
C SER A 125 17.70 -17.11 -10.50
N TYR A 126 17.11 -15.91 -10.43
CA TYR A 126 15.66 -15.72 -10.47
C TYR A 126 15.05 -16.21 -11.79
N LEU A 127 15.65 -15.87 -12.93
CA LEU A 127 15.14 -16.25 -14.26
C LEU A 127 15.15 -17.77 -14.55
N LYS A 128 15.86 -18.55 -13.74
CA LYS A 128 15.97 -20.02 -13.91
C LYS A 128 14.95 -20.80 -13.08
N LYS A 129 14.23 -20.13 -12.18
CA LYS A 129 13.15 -20.73 -11.37
C LYS A 129 11.85 -20.76 -12.17
#